data_AF-A0A1H8U2T1-F1
#
_entry.id   AF-A0A1H8U2T1-F1
#
_cell.length_a   1.000
_cell.length_b   1.000
_cell.length_c   1.000
_cell.angle_alpha   90.00
_cell.angle_beta   90.00
_cell.angle_gamma   90.00
#
_symmetry.space_group_name_H-M   'P 1'
#
loop_
_entity.id
_entity.type
_entity.pdbx_description
1 polymer ?
#
loop_
_entity_poly.entity_id
_entity_poly.type
_entity_poly.pdbx_seq_one_letter_code
_entity_poly.pdbx_strand_id
1 'polypeptide(L)'
;MGSKEERYKVDGVDDGLDEKEDADGQESESRTTPSTSSQRAENGESSAGTADKQASDSGTGNEQEIPHRVRYDSPQENRSALTIYVGDEDERRIRELVQLAEDEFDEKVYETDVQLAALRCDLDDDDSFLTEMRAIGYGYFE
;
A
#
# COMPACT_ATOMS: atom_id res chain seq x y z
N MET A 1 -29.88 -35.56 26.69
CA MET A 1 -29.37 -35.03 27.98
C MET A 1 -28.04 -35.74 28.21
N GLY A 2 -26.83 -35.18 28.11
CA GLY A 2 -26.36 -33.80 28.20
C GLY A 2 -25.40 -33.71 29.39
N SER A 3 -24.09 -33.93 29.16
CA SER A 3 -23.02 -33.49 30.06
C SER A 3 -21.81 -33.12 29.21
N LYS A 4 -21.50 -31.81 29.14
CA LYS A 4 -20.49 -31.17 28.28
C LYS A 4 -19.30 -30.67 29.11
N GLU A 5 -18.81 -31.42 30.09
CA GLU A 5 -17.94 -30.86 31.13
C GLU A 5 -16.48 -31.32 31.14
N GLU A 6 -15.98 -32.01 30.11
CA GLU A 6 -14.61 -32.57 30.18
C GLU A 6 -13.66 -32.16 29.04
N ARG A 7 -13.84 -30.99 28.41
CA ARG A 7 -12.99 -30.57 27.27
C ARG A 7 -12.13 -29.33 27.45
N TYR A 8 -11.92 -28.87 28.68
CA TYR A 8 -10.91 -27.83 28.95
C TYR A 8 -10.10 -28.17 30.20
N LYS A 9 -9.19 -29.14 30.07
CA LYS A 9 -7.93 -29.13 30.79
C LYS A 9 -6.84 -28.85 29.77
N VAL A 10 -6.61 -27.58 29.49
CA VAL A 10 -5.33 -27.11 28.95
C VAL A 10 -4.47 -26.91 30.19
N ASP A 11 -3.62 -27.92 30.45
CA ASP A 11 -2.47 -27.78 31.33
C ASP A 11 -1.64 -26.58 30.88
N GLY A 12 -1.19 -25.80 31.87
CA GLY A 12 -0.50 -24.53 31.67
C GLY A 12 0.66 -24.67 30.70
N VAL A 13 0.66 -23.80 29.68
CA VAL A 13 1.86 -23.49 28.91
C VAL A 13 2.78 -22.76 29.87
N ASP A 14 3.82 -23.48 30.29
CA ASP A 14 5.06 -22.97 30.86
C ASP A 14 5.71 -22.09 29.77
N ASP A 15 5.44 -20.78 29.81
CA ASP A 15 6.04 -19.80 28.90
C ASP A 15 7.48 -19.57 29.38
N GLY A 16 8.34 -20.51 28.98
CA GLY A 16 9.77 -20.55 29.25
C GLY A 16 10.49 -19.37 28.63
N LEU A 17 10.31 -18.19 29.22
CA LEU A 17 11.18 -17.04 29.09
C LEU A 17 12.49 -17.33 29.83
N ASP A 18 13.27 -18.23 29.23
CA ASP A 18 14.69 -18.45 29.53
C ASP A 18 15.48 -17.31 28.87
N GLU A 19 16.00 -16.42 29.72
CA GLU A 19 16.99 -15.40 29.37
C GLU A 19 18.14 -16.05 28.60
N LYS A 20 18.43 -15.55 27.39
CA LYS A 20 19.70 -15.83 26.72
C LYS A 20 20.46 -14.54 26.50
N GLU A 21 21.45 -14.40 27.37
CA GLU A 21 22.60 -13.51 27.30
C GLU A 21 23.38 -13.70 25.99
N ASP A 22 24.10 -12.62 25.67
CA ASP A 22 24.98 -12.30 24.55
C ASP A 22 25.84 -13.41 23.94
N ALA A 23 26.03 -13.36 22.62
CA ALA A 23 27.27 -13.79 21.95
C ALA A 23 27.48 -13.13 20.57
N ASP A 24 28.51 -12.30 20.52
CA ASP A 24 29.18 -11.64 19.40
C ASP A 24 29.79 -12.63 18.37
N GLY A 25 29.91 -12.24 17.09
CA GLY A 25 30.73 -13.00 16.12
C GLY A 25 30.51 -12.69 14.63
N GLN A 26 31.41 -11.88 14.07
CA GLN A 26 31.57 -11.48 12.65
C GLN A 26 31.78 -12.66 11.66
N GLU A 27 31.38 -12.50 10.38
CA GLU A 27 32.32 -12.38 9.24
C GLU A 27 31.61 -12.17 7.86
N SER A 28 32.30 -11.39 7.02
CA SER A 28 31.96 -10.96 5.65
C SER A 28 31.97 -12.10 4.62
N GLU A 29 31.24 -11.95 3.49
CA GLU A 29 31.80 -12.13 2.14
C GLU A 29 30.89 -11.64 0.97
N SER A 30 31.35 -10.56 0.31
CA SER A 30 31.45 -10.29 -1.14
C SER A 30 30.30 -10.46 -2.16
N ARG A 31 29.79 -9.29 -2.60
CA ARG A 31 29.46 -8.79 -3.97
C ARG A 31 29.45 -9.76 -5.18
N THR A 32 28.40 -9.67 -6.00
CA THR A 32 28.52 -9.53 -7.47
C THR A 32 27.32 -8.76 -8.06
N THR A 33 27.58 -7.74 -8.88
CA THR A 33 26.62 -6.85 -9.58
C THR A 33 26.21 -7.39 -10.96
N PRO A 34 25.09 -6.93 -11.56
CA PRO A 34 24.59 -7.38 -12.86
C PRO A 34 25.23 -6.65 -14.06
N SER A 35 25.42 -7.35 -15.18
CA SER A 35 25.87 -6.79 -16.46
C SER A 35 24.83 -6.99 -17.59
N THR A 36 24.25 -5.87 -18.00
CA THR A 36 23.86 -5.40 -19.35
C THR A 36 23.77 -6.39 -20.53
N SER A 37 22.63 -6.37 -21.24
CA SER A 37 22.62 -6.06 -22.69
C SER A 37 21.22 -5.74 -23.22
N SER A 38 21.15 -4.59 -23.90
CA SER A 38 20.02 -4.06 -24.65
C SER A 38 19.80 -4.83 -25.95
N GLN A 39 18.54 -5.09 -26.33
CA GLN A 39 18.17 -5.22 -27.75
C GLN A 39 16.84 -4.50 -28.02
N ARG A 40 17.01 -3.27 -28.51
CA ARG A 40 16.05 -2.48 -29.27
C ARG A 40 15.98 -3.08 -30.68
N ALA A 41 14.78 -3.38 -31.16
CA ALA A 41 14.51 -3.57 -32.57
C ALA A 41 13.25 -2.77 -32.93
N GLU A 42 13.49 -1.59 -33.51
CA GLU A 42 12.52 -0.86 -34.30
C GLU A 42 12.53 -1.42 -35.72
N ASN A 43 11.33 -1.66 -36.25
CA ASN A 43 10.93 -1.63 -37.66
C ASN A 43 9.39 -1.83 -37.60
N GLY A 44 8.51 -0.90 -37.94
CA GLY A 44 8.56 0.06 -39.03
C GLY A 44 8.03 -0.60 -40.30
N GLU A 45 6.71 -0.61 -40.51
CA GLU A 45 6.09 -0.30 -41.82
C GLU A 45 4.57 -0.13 -41.72
N SER A 46 4.10 0.99 -42.28
CA SER A 46 2.71 1.38 -42.44
C SER A 46 2.02 0.59 -43.55
N SER A 47 0.74 0.27 -43.39
CA SER A 47 -0.20 0.32 -44.52
C SER A 47 -1.65 0.38 -44.06
N ALA A 48 -2.28 1.50 -44.41
CA ALA A 48 -3.71 1.70 -44.38
C ALA A 48 -4.39 0.74 -45.35
N GLY A 49 -5.49 0.11 -44.91
CA GLY A 49 -6.36 -0.70 -45.75
C GLY A 49 -7.78 -0.65 -45.22
N THR A 50 -8.53 0.36 -45.65
CA THR A 50 -10.00 0.38 -45.52
C THR A 50 -10.57 -0.60 -46.53
N ALA A 51 -11.25 -1.66 -46.07
CA ALA A 51 -12.17 -2.44 -46.89
C ALA A 51 -13.32 -2.99 -46.05
N ASP A 52 -14.50 -2.64 -46.52
CA ASP A 52 -15.86 -2.77 -46.03
C ASP A 52 -16.43 -4.20 -46.22
N LYS A 53 -17.38 -4.57 -45.34
CA LYS A 53 -18.40 -5.66 -45.43
C LYS A 53 -17.97 -7.14 -45.40
N GLN A 54 -18.50 -7.87 -44.40
CA GLN A 54 -19.62 -8.78 -44.68
C GLN A 54 -20.36 -9.20 -43.38
N ALA A 55 -21.65 -8.89 -43.34
CA ALA A 55 -22.60 -9.43 -42.37
C ALA A 55 -22.79 -10.94 -42.63
N SER A 56 -22.71 -11.74 -41.56
CA SER A 56 -23.28 -13.08 -41.50
C SER A 56 -24.04 -13.19 -40.19
N ASP A 57 -25.30 -12.76 -40.26
CA ASP A 57 -26.37 -13.09 -39.33
C ASP A 57 -26.63 -14.60 -39.39
N SER A 58 -26.47 -15.30 -38.28
CA SER A 58 -26.94 -16.68 -38.07
C SER A 58 -26.93 -16.99 -36.58
N GLY A 59 -27.98 -16.56 -35.89
CA GLY A 59 -28.20 -16.90 -34.48
C GLY A 59 -29.43 -16.25 -33.90
N THR A 60 -30.63 -16.64 -34.35
CA THR A 60 -31.90 -16.24 -33.74
C THR A 60 -32.09 -16.94 -32.39
N GLY A 61 -31.31 -16.56 -31.40
CA GLY A 61 -31.60 -16.76 -29.98
C GLY A 61 -32.13 -15.43 -29.43
N ASN A 62 -33.21 -15.46 -28.66
CA ASN A 62 -33.64 -14.30 -27.88
C ASN A 62 -32.53 -13.95 -26.87
N GLU A 63 -31.54 -13.16 -27.30
CA GLU A 63 -30.62 -12.47 -26.40
C GLU A 63 -31.43 -11.37 -25.74
N GLN A 64 -32.01 -11.70 -24.58
CA GLN A 64 -32.50 -10.71 -23.64
C GLN A 64 -31.37 -9.68 -23.46
N GLU A 65 -31.61 -8.45 -23.89
CA GLU A 65 -30.67 -7.34 -23.83
C GLU A 65 -30.34 -7.08 -22.35
N ILE A 66 -29.28 -7.73 -21.85
CA ILE A 66 -28.79 -7.50 -20.50
C ILE A 66 -28.22 -6.08 -20.48
N PRO A 67 -28.66 -5.20 -19.57
CA PRO A 67 -28.12 -3.86 -19.47
C PRO A 67 -26.59 -3.92 -19.36
N HIS A 68 -25.89 -3.16 -20.19
CA HIS A 68 -24.43 -3.12 -20.15
C HIS A 68 -23.94 -2.84 -18.73
N ARG A 69 -23.13 -3.76 -18.20
CA ARG A 69 -22.46 -3.56 -16.91
C ARG A 69 -21.37 -2.53 -17.11
N VAL A 70 -21.59 -1.30 -16.62
CA VAL A 70 -20.55 -0.27 -16.54
C VAL A 70 -19.42 -0.81 -15.66
N ARG A 71 -18.24 -0.96 -16.24
CA ARG A 71 -17.02 -1.16 -15.48
C ARG A 71 -16.47 0.21 -15.16
N TYR A 72 -16.34 0.50 -13.87
CA TYR A 72 -15.60 1.67 -13.42
C TYR A 72 -14.13 1.32 -13.46
N ASP A 73 -13.32 2.30 -13.83
CA ASP A 73 -11.87 2.21 -13.70
C ASP A 73 -11.53 1.92 -12.23
N SER A 74 -10.56 1.03 -12.03
CA SER A 74 -10.13 0.72 -10.67
C SER A 74 -9.51 1.98 -10.06
N PRO A 75 -9.76 2.31 -8.78
CA PRO A 75 -9.06 3.41 -8.12
C PRO A 75 -7.54 3.28 -8.18
N GLN A 76 -7.04 2.06 -8.40
CA GLN A 76 -5.63 1.71 -8.50
C GLN A 76 -5.09 1.74 -9.93
N GLU A 77 -5.94 1.87 -10.97
CA GLU A 77 -5.46 1.99 -12.34
C GLU A 77 -4.61 3.26 -12.50
N ASN A 78 -3.48 3.13 -13.20
CA ASN A 78 -2.51 4.19 -13.46
C ASN A 78 -1.77 4.75 -12.23
N ARG A 79 -1.73 4.05 -11.10
CA ARG A 79 -0.87 4.43 -9.95
C ARG A 79 0.46 3.69 -9.99
N SER A 80 1.56 4.42 -9.78
CA SER A 80 2.86 3.83 -9.46
C SER A 80 2.96 3.60 -7.96
N ALA A 81 3.16 2.36 -7.53
CA ALA A 81 3.47 2.06 -6.13
C ALA A 81 4.88 2.58 -5.80
N LEU A 82 4.99 3.34 -4.71
CA LEU A 82 6.26 3.78 -4.16
C LEU A 82 6.38 3.23 -2.73
N THR A 83 7.41 2.43 -2.50
CA THR A 83 7.76 1.97 -1.14
C THR A 83 8.77 2.95 -0.56
N ILE A 84 8.44 3.50 0.60
CA ILE A 84 9.32 4.41 1.35
C ILE A 84 9.88 3.63 2.54
N TYR A 85 11.18 3.77 2.76
CA TYR A 85 11.87 3.24 3.94
C TYR A 85 12.27 4.42 4.82
N VAL A 86 12.03 4.27 6.11
CA VAL A 86 12.23 5.32 7.11
C VAL A 86 13.21 4.79 8.16
N GLY A 87 14.08 5.64 8.70
CA GLY A 87 15.00 5.23 9.77
C GLY A 87 14.29 5.10 11.12
N ASP A 88 14.87 4.35 12.07
CA ASP A 88 14.27 4.13 13.39
C ASP A 88 14.01 5.43 14.18
N GLU A 89 14.82 6.47 13.95
CA GLU A 89 14.63 7.80 14.56
C GLU A 89 13.41 8.51 13.96
N ASP A 90 13.31 8.53 12.63
CA ASP A 90 12.20 9.13 11.90
C ASP A 90 10.89 8.37 12.15
N GLU A 91 10.91 7.04 12.32
CA GLU A 91 9.72 6.26 12.69
C GLU A 91 9.19 6.62 14.08
N ARG A 92 10.08 6.97 15.02
CA ARG A 92 9.65 7.49 16.32
C ARG A 92 9.07 8.88 16.16
N ARG A 93 9.72 9.73 15.37
CA ARG A 93 9.24 11.09 15.10
C ARG A 93 7.86 11.10 14.43
N ILE A 94 7.63 10.23 13.45
CA ILE A 94 6.31 10.09 12.80
C ILE A 94 5.24 9.69 13.83
N ARG A 95 5.55 8.79 14.77
CA ARG A 95 4.60 8.42 15.83
C ARG A 95 4.26 9.59 16.75
N GLU A 96 5.23 10.45 17.04
CA GLU A 96 4.99 11.69 17.79
C GLU A 96 4.11 12.67 16.99
N LEU A 97 4.38 12.82 15.68
CA LEU A 97 3.58 13.66 14.79
C LEU A 97 2.13 13.17 14.63
N VAL A 98 1.90 11.84 14.67
CA VAL A 98 0.54 11.28 14.71
C VAL A 98 -0.18 11.76 15.97
N GLN A 99 0.45 11.63 17.14
CA GLN A 99 -0.15 12.07 18.41
C GLN A 99 -0.41 13.58 18.40
N LEU A 100 0.55 14.38 17.93
CA LEU A 100 0.39 15.82 17.78
C LEU A 100 -0.81 16.19 16.91
N ALA A 101 -0.98 15.52 15.77
CA ALA A 101 -2.10 15.79 14.86
C ALA A 101 -3.44 15.35 15.45
N GLU A 102 -3.50 14.19 16.12
CA GLU A 102 -4.72 13.75 16.81
C GLU A 102 -5.13 14.73 17.92
N ASP A 103 -4.16 15.23 18.69
CA ASP A 103 -4.38 16.21 19.76
C ASP A 103 -4.82 17.59 19.21
N GLU A 104 -4.25 18.04 18.10
CA GLU A 104 -4.56 19.35 17.50
C GLU A 104 -5.94 19.36 16.80
N PHE A 105 -6.29 18.28 16.10
CA PHE A 105 -7.51 18.24 15.28
C PHE A 105 -8.70 17.57 15.97
N ASP A 106 -8.51 16.85 17.08
CA ASP A 106 -9.55 16.03 17.76
C ASP A 106 -10.27 15.06 16.79
N GLU A 107 -9.55 14.63 15.76
CA GLU A 107 -10.03 13.76 14.69
C GLU A 107 -9.13 12.53 14.57
N LYS A 108 -9.66 11.45 13.98
CA LYS A 108 -8.84 10.28 13.67
C LYS A 108 -7.90 10.60 12.51
N VAL A 109 -6.60 10.54 12.78
CA VAL A 109 -5.55 10.81 11.78
C VAL A 109 -5.03 9.51 11.18
N TYR A 110 -4.86 9.47 9.85
CA TYR A 110 -4.27 8.33 9.16
C TYR A 110 -2.75 8.49 9.04
N GLU A 111 -2.01 7.44 9.41
CA GLU A 111 -0.54 7.41 9.34
C GLU A 111 -0.01 7.74 7.94
N THR A 112 -0.68 7.28 6.88
CA THR A 112 -0.29 7.58 5.51
C THR A 112 -0.33 9.08 5.19
N ASP A 113 -1.30 9.81 5.76
CA ASP A 113 -1.40 11.26 5.57
C ASP A 113 -0.32 12.00 6.37
N VAL A 114 -0.01 11.52 7.58
CA VAL A 114 1.11 12.04 8.39
C VAL A 114 2.44 11.82 7.68
N GLN A 115 2.68 10.62 7.14
CA GLN A 115 3.87 10.33 6.34
C GLN A 115 3.95 11.22 5.09
N LEU A 116 2.81 11.45 4.43
CA LEU A 116 2.74 12.34 3.26
C LEU A 116 3.06 13.79 3.64
N ALA A 117 2.51 14.28 4.75
CA ALA A 117 2.77 15.62 5.26
C ALA A 117 4.24 15.77 5.67
N ALA A 118 4.76 14.84 6.48
CA ALA A 118 6.14 14.80 6.93
C ALA A 118 7.15 14.71 5.77
N LEU A 119 6.78 14.11 4.64
CA LEU A 119 7.63 14.04 3.44
C LEU A 119 7.57 15.33 2.60
N ARG A 120 6.53 16.16 2.77
CA ARG A 120 6.37 17.45 2.09
C ARG A 120 6.93 18.61 2.90
N CYS A 121 6.98 18.48 4.23
CA CYS A 121 7.61 19.43 5.14
C CYS A 121 8.92 18.87 5.71
N ASP A 122 9.50 19.59 6.67
CA ASP A 122 10.58 19.06 7.49
C ASP A 122 9.99 18.27 8.67
N LEU A 123 10.60 17.13 9.04
CA LEU A 123 10.13 16.25 10.13
C LEU A 123 10.22 16.92 11.51
N ASP A 124 11.11 17.90 11.64
CA ASP A 124 11.39 18.61 12.89
C ASP A 124 10.56 19.90 13.04
N ASP A 125 9.79 20.31 12.02
CA ASP A 125 8.99 21.54 12.03
C ASP A 125 7.49 21.24 12.18
N ASP A 126 7.04 21.28 13.43
CA ASP A 126 5.64 21.02 13.82
C ASP A 126 4.65 22.00 13.16
N ASP A 127 5.02 23.28 13.01
CA ASP A 127 4.13 24.31 12.45
C ASP A 127 3.91 24.08 10.95
N SER A 128 4.98 23.77 10.23
CA SER A 128 4.91 23.41 8.81
C SER A 128 4.14 22.11 8.61
N PHE A 129 4.34 21.12 9.48
CA PHE A 129 3.60 19.86 9.47
C PHE A 129 2.09 20.06 9.64
N LEU A 130 1.66 20.78 10.67
CA LEU A 130 0.24 21.05 10.93
C LEU A 130 -0.40 21.85 9.79
N THR A 131 0.35 22.75 9.17
CA THR A 131 -0.10 23.49 7.98
C THR A 131 -0.37 22.55 6.80
N GLU A 132 0.52 21.58 6.55
CA GLU A 132 0.33 20.59 5.49
C GLU A 132 -0.81 19.62 5.81
N MET A 133 -0.99 19.22 7.07
CA MET A 133 -2.14 18.41 7.50
C MET A 133 -3.47 19.14 7.26
N ARG A 134 -3.54 20.45 7.52
CA ARG A 134 -4.69 21.27 7.13
C ARG A 134 -4.85 21.33 5.61
N ALA A 135 -3.77 21.35 4.83
CA ALA A 135 -3.87 21.31 3.37
C ALA A 135 -4.41 19.98 2.84
N ILE A 136 -4.16 18.87 3.53
CA ILE A 136 -4.70 17.53 3.22
C ILE A 136 -6.21 17.47 3.52
N GLY A 137 -6.68 18.26 4.49
CA GLY A 137 -8.12 18.42 4.78
C GLY A 137 -8.53 18.17 6.22
N TYR A 138 -7.58 18.07 7.15
CA TYR A 138 -7.87 17.98 8.59
C TYR A 138 -8.23 19.34 9.19
N GLY A 139 -9.08 19.36 10.23
CA GLY A 139 -9.44 20.57 10.98
C GLY A 139 -10.52 21.44 10.32
N TYR A 140 -11.31 20.89 9.40
CA TYR A 140 -12.43 21.60 8.77
C TYR A 140 -13.81 21.15 9.27
N PHE A 141 -13.88 20.09 10.08
CA PHE A 141 -15.13 19.50 10.53
C PHE A 141 -15.27 19.59 12.06
N GLU A 142 -15.40 20.82 12.58
CA GLU A 142 -15.85 21.09 13.96
C GLU A 142 -17.38 21.12 14.10
#